data_AF-A0A852H5U3-F1
#
_entry.id   AF-A0A852H5U3-F1
#
_cell.length_a   1.000
_cell.length_b   1.000
_cell.length_c   1.000
_cell.angle_alpha   90.00
_cell.angle_beta   90.00
_cell.angle_gamma   90.00
#
_symmetry.space_group_name_H-M   'P 1'
#
loop_
_entity.id
_entity.type
_entity.pdbx_description
1 polymer ?
#
loop_
_entity_poly.entity_id
_entity_poly.type
_entity_poly.pdbx_seq_one_letter_code
_entity_poly.pdbx_strand_id
1 'polypeptide(L)'
;QEKKIFTVQGPYPIIRSLLRARGWVEKKFGGAGKAGSRPEWHHGSQETQLQEKAGDGDDAEQGEAALDPQLGSACCGAQPSQGTSEPLHSPSPPEEEEERWDEDPEAIHNLMSRLVRDQVPYFIWTNRCSAVDCRLLQQDQVVNHYARVGAFTTKEGLCQNLRNLPWFDQVDPDTFFPRCYRLRAVDERQAFIEDFHLTAARSLLKVAAEGAMDVLAGMEQPPKCSEEPGERVVPRNHVPHPMSSPAGPGPPLPPHLVEEALQVCGQHLSTLGQQDIDGDPPSPPTVGTDWNRFLQDYYRVVHEGAGLALSGAQREQCRALLQRLAGQLPQLGMEGDRNVWILKPAAKSRGRGKAGGSQEGEHVPCHGGVPPSPRVPCPGIVCAARLEEVLRLAGVCVAPSARVGEWVVQKYVERPLLIFGTKFDIRQWFLVTDWNPLTVWFYRESYLRFCSQPFSLHHLDPARHLCNVSIQKRYRLARGRHPQLPPDQTWSCRQLQAYLAQVGLGGAWHQVMVPGMKAAVVGALRSAQDLVEHRKGSFELYGADFIFGEDCQPWLLEINASPTMAPSSAVTRRLCASVQRDTLRVVIDCRDNPACPTGAFELIYKE
;
A
#
# COMPACT_ATOMS: atom_id res chain seq x y z
N GLN A 1 28.72 -22.39 23.72
CA GLN A 1 28.75 -23.78 23.23
C GLN A 1 27.61 -24.04 22.25
N GLU A 2 26.34 -23.76 22.59
CA GLU A 2 25.18 -24.00 21.68
C GLU A 2 24.90 -22.90 20.63
N LYS A 3 25.71 -21.84 20.55
CA LYS A 3 25.48 -20.68 19.66
C LYS A 3 24.10 -19.99 19.80
N LYS A 4 23.49 -20.04 20.99
CA LYS A 4 22.17 -19.44 21.29
C LYS A 4 22.26 -18.05 21.93
N ILE A 5 22.95 -17.13 21.26
CA ILE A 5 22.98 -15.72 21.67
C ILE A 5 22.27 -14.90 20.60
N PHE A 6 21.36 -14.04 21.01
CA PHE A 6 20.63 -13.18 20.08
C PHE A 6 20.68 -11.71 20.48
N THR A 7 20.38 -10.82 19.53
CA THR A 7 20.15 -9.40 19.81
C THR A 7 18.93 -8.89 19.05
N VAL A 8 18.18 -7.99 19.68
CA VAL A 8 16.98 -7.38 19.10
C VAL A 8 17.06 -5.88 19.19
N GLN A 9 17.11 -5.20 18.05
CA GLN A 9 17.01 -3.76 17.94
C GLN A 9 15.59 -3.36 17.51
N GLY A 10 14.88 -2.66 18.40
CA GLY A 10 13.51 -2.20 18.18
C GLY A 10 12.46 -2.87 19.07
N PRO A 11 11.18 -2.47 18.94
CA PRO A 11 10.10 -2.89 19.82
C PRO A 11 9.51 -4.25 19.40
N TYR A 12 10.30 -5.33 19.49
CA TYR A 12 9.88 -6.70 19.17
C TYR A 12 9.82 -7.60 20.43
N PRO A 13 8.87 -7.34 21.37
CA PRO A 13 8.75 -8.14 22.60
C PRO A 13 8.42 -9.61 22.31
N ILE A 14 7.70 -9.87 21.21
CA ILE A 14 7.29 -11.21 20.79
C ILE A 14 8.50 -12.03 20.37
N ILE A 15 9.38 -11.48 19.54
CA ILE A 15 10.65 -12.12 19.15
C ILE A 15 11.50 -12.42 20.39
N ARG A 16 11.66 -11.44 21.30
CA ARG A 16 12.42 -11.65 22.54
C ARG A 16 11.87 -12.79 23.38
N SER A 17 10.56 -12.78 23.65
CA SER A 17 9.89 -13.82 24.43
C SER A 17 10.05 -15.20 23.80
N LEU A 18 9.87 -15.32 22.49
CA LEU A 18 9.95 -16.58 21.76
C LEU A 18 11.38 -17.15 21.66
N LEU A 19 12.39 -16.29 21.56
CA LEU A 19 13.80 -16.71 21.59
C LEU A 19 14.22 -17.16 22.99
N ARG A 20 13.82 -16.40 24.04
CA ARG A 20 14.03 -16.78 25.44
C ARG A 20 13.40 -18.14 25.75
N ALA A 21 12.17 -18.38 25.28
CA ALA A 21 11.50 -19.67 25.42
C ALA A 21 12.20 -20.84 24.70
N ARG A 22 13.07 -20.55 23.70
CA ARG A 22 13.93 -21.54 23.02
C ARG A 22 15.30 -21.71 23.72
N GLY A 23 15.49 -21.13 24.90
CA GLY A 23 16.75 -21.14 25.63
C GLY A 23 17.82 -20.20 25.07
N TRP A 24 17.44 -19.20 24.29
CA TRP A 24 18.39 -18.19 23.80
C TRP A 24 18.60 -17.07 24.81
N VAL A 25 19.84 -16.56 24.86
CA VAL A 25 20.22 -15.46 25.75
C VAL A 25 20.35 -14.16 24.96
N GLU A 26 19.67 -13.11 25.43
CA GLU A 26 19.71 -11.79 24.79
C GLU A 26 20.98 -11.03 25.18
N LYS A 27 21.74 -10.58 24.18
CA LYS A 27 22.76 -9.54 24.31
C LYS A 27 22.10 -8.19 24.01
N LYS A 28 21.81 -7.42 25.05
CA LYS A 28 21.34 -6.03 24.92
C LYS A 28 22.51 -5.13 24.51
N PHE A 29 22.23 -4.17 23.62
CA PHE A 29 23.17 -3.07 23.37
C PHE A 29 23.35 -2.28 24.66
N GLY A 30 24.59 -1.99 25.05
CA GLY A 30 24.87 -1.24 26.26
C GLY A 30 24.09 0.07 26.26
N GLY A 31 23.25 0.28 27.28
CA GLY A 31 22.52 1.53 27.42
C GLY A 31 23.53 2.68 27.57
N ALA A 32 23.53 3.60 26.61
CA ALA A 32 24.12 4.90 26.81
C ALA A 32 23.40 5.54 28.00
N GLY A 33 24.10 5.67 29.12
CA GLY A 33 23.80 6.76 30.04
C GLY A 33 23.76 8.05 29.22
N LYS A 34 22.77 8.90 29.51
CA LYS A 34 22.54 10.23 28.92
C LYS A 34 23.81 10.86 28.33
N ALA A 35 23.82 11.04 27.00
CA ALA A 35 24.49 12.07 26.19
C ALA A 35 24.93 11.45 24.85
N GLY A 36 24.72 12.20 23.76
CA GLY A 36 24.87 11.72 22.40
C GLY A 36 26.28 11.26 22.04
N SER A 37 26.40 10.01 21.63
CA SER A 37 27.47 9.53 20.75
C SER A 37 27.00 8.23 20.10
N ARG A 38 27.04 8.16 18.77
CA ARG A 38 26.82 6.95 17.98
C ARG A 38 27.84 5.87 18.41
N PRO A 39 27.44 4.59 18.54
CA PRO A 39 28.39 3.54 18.91
C PRO A 39 29.32 3.20 17.73
N GLU A 40 30.63 3.25 17.98
CA GLU A 40 31.68 2.74 17.11
C GLU A 40 31.80 1.22 17.26
N TRP A 41 31.92 0.51 16.13
CA TRP A 41 32.36 -0.87 16.10
C TRP A 41 33.88 -0.89 16.19
N HIS A 42 34.46 -1.61 17.16
CA HIS A 42 35.91 -1.68 17.30
C HIS A 42 36.55 -2.35 16.07
N HIS A 43 37.33 -1.55 15.34
CA HIS A 43 38.04 -1.88 14.11
C HIS A 43 39.33 -2.69 14.37
N GLY A 44 39.53 -3.73 13.55
CA GLY A 44 40.86 -4.20 13.15
C GLY A 44 41.20 -3.60 11.79
N SER A 45 42.37 -2.99 11.69
CA SER A 45 42.78 -2.00 10.69
C SER A 45 43.08 -2.57 9.28
N GLN A 46 42.51 -1.95 8.24
CA GLN A 46 43.19 -1.49 7.01
C GLN A 46 42.17 -0.76 6.12
N GLU A 47 42.31 0.56 6.02
CA GLU A 47 41.50 1.42 5.14
C GLU A 47 42.03 1.38 3.71
N THR A 48 41.15 1.08 2.75
CA THR A 48 41.32 1.49 1.36
C THR A 48 40.04 2.22 0.96
N GLN A 49 40.17 3.53 0.69
CA GLN A 49 39.09 4.41 0.28
C GLN A 49 38.59 4.04 -1.12
N LEU A 50 37.32 3.61 -1.23
CA LEU A 50 36.54 3.70 -2.46
C LEU A 50 35.19 4.33 -2.13
N GLN A 51 34.94 5.44 -2.81
CA GLN A 51 33.84 6.37 -2.59
C GLN A 51 32.74 6.01 -3.58
N GLU A 52 31.71 5.27 -3.16
CA GLU A 52 30.52 5.00 -3.98
C GLU A 52 29.25 5.50 -3.29
N LYS A 53 28.51 6.33 -4.05
CA LYS A 53 27.19 6.87 -3.70
C LYS A 53 26.13 5.78 -3.86
N ALA A 54 25.64 5.23 -2.75
CA ALA A 54 24.36 4.54 -2.69
C ALA A 54 23.40 5.35 -1.80
N GLY A 55 22.31 5.83 -2.38
CA GLY A 55 21.23 6.49 -1.65
C GLY A 55 20.34 5.43 -1.01
N ASP A 56 20.63 5.05 0.22
CA ASP A 56 19.74 4.19 1.01
C ASP A 56 18.50 4.99 1.46
N GLY A 57 17.34 4.62 0.90
CA GLY A 57 16.04 5.23 1.16
C GLY A 57 15.37 4.74 2.46
N ASP A 58 16.12 4.72 3.57
CA ASP A 58 15.68 4.14 4.84
C ASP A 58 15.15 5.22 5.82
N ASP A 59 14.16 6.02 5.37
CA ASP A 59 13.50 7.06 6.19
C ASP A 59 12.48 6.44 7.15
N ALA A 60 12.97 5.85 8.24
CA ALA A 60 12.21 5.73 9.48
C ALA A 60 12.72 6.78 10.47
N GLU A 61 11.90 7.77 10.82
CA GLU A 61 12.05 8.48 12.09
C GLU A 61 10.75 8.23 12.85
N GLN A 62 10.87 7.69 14.05
CA GLN A 62 9.79 7.69 15.04
C GLN A 62 10.35 8.36 16.28
N GLY A 63 9.94 9.60 16.50
CA GLY A 63 9.83 10.15 17.84
C GLY A 63 8.34 10.25 18.14
N GLU A 64 7.83 9.42 19.04
CA GLU A 64 6.69 9.77 19.89
C GLU A 64 6.85 9.03 21.22
N ALA A 65 6.80 9.82 22.29
CA ALA A 65 6.93 9.41 23.66
C ALA A 65 5.71 8.60 24.11
N ALA A 66 5.95 7.58 24.92
CA ALA A 66 4.91 6.86 25.65
C ALA A 66 4.15 7.83 26.57
N LEU A 67 2.83 7.84 26.48
CA LEU A 67 1.97 8.48 27.47
C LEU A 67 1.78 7.50 28.64
N ASP A 68 2.22 7.95 29.81
CA ASP A 68 2.07 7.32 31.12
C ASP A 68 0.64 7.56 31.66
N PRO A 69 -0.11 6.54 32.11
CA PRO A 69 -1.41 6.74 32.73
C PRO A 69 -1.28 6.73 34.26
N GLN A 70 -0.97 7.87 34.85
CA GLN A 70 -1.22 8.12 36.28
C GLN A 70 -1.68 9.55 36.53
N LEU A 71 -2.97 9.73 36.81
CA LEU A 71 -3.45 10.75 37.74
C LEU A 71 -4.90 10.43 38.15
N GLY A 72 -5.08 10.17 39.44
CA GLY A 72 -6.37 9.90 40.06
C GLY A 72 -7.01 11.16 40.69
N SER A 73 -8.28 10.98 41.08
CA SER A 73 -9.10 11.81 41.97
C SER A 73 -9.52 13.19 41.40
N ALA A 74 -10.72 13.75 41.60
CA ALA A 74 -11.73 13.56 42.64
C ALA A 74 -13.13 14.11 42.21
N CYS A 75 -14.14 13.84 43.05
CA CYS A 75 -15.40 14.61 43.26
C CYS A 75 -16.65 14.26 42.41
N CYS A 76 -17.62 13.53 43.01
CA CYS A 76 -18.86 14.10 43.60
C CYS A 76 -19.95 13.02 43.81
N GLY A 77 -20.61 13.07 44.98
CA GLY A 77 -22.03 12.69 45.13
C GLY A 77 -22.34 11.39 45.88
N ALA A 78 -22.48 11.48 47.20
CA ALA A 78 -23.12 10.48 48.05
C ALA A 78 -24.66 10.60 48.03
N GLN A 79 -25.39 9.49 48.08
CA GLN A 79 -26.35 9.12 49.15
C GLN A 79 -27.14 7.81 48.83
N PRO A 80 -27.73 7.14 49.85
CA PRO A 80 -27.82 5.67 49.92
C PRO A 80 -29.24 5.10 49.76
N SER A 81 -29.36 3.79 49.51
CA SER A 81 -30.54 3.00 49.90
C SER A 81 -30.20 1.51 50.09
N GLN A 82 -30.92 0.90 51.03
CA GLN A 82 -30.65 -0.37 51.72
C GLN A 82 -31.36 -1.58 51.11
N GLY A 83 -30.79 -2.78 51.37
CA GLY A 83 -31.51 -4.08 51.46
C GLY A 83 -31.79 -4.77 50.13
N THR A 84 -31.68 -6.09 49.94
CA THR A 84 -31.59 -7.26 50.82
C THR A 84 -31.24 -8.51 49.96
N SER A 85 -30.78 -9.58 50.63
CA SER A 85 -30.86 -11.02 50.29
C SER A 85 -29.98 -11.63 49.16
N GLU A 86 -28.93 -12.35 49.60
CA GLU A 86 -28.48 -13.65 49.07
C GLU A 86 -29.44 -14.80 49.53
N PRO A 87 -29.29 -16.10 49.15
CA PRO A 87 -28.22 -16.78 48.39
C PRO A 87 -28.69 -17.78 47.30
N LEU A 88 -27.75 -18.34 46.51
CA LEU A 88 -27.64 -19.80 46.27
C LEU A 88 -26.38 -20.17 45.46
N HIS A 89 -25.52 -20.95 46.09
CA HIS A 89 -24.27 -21.55 45.61
C HIS A 89 -24.44 -22.57 44.47
N SER A 90 -23.48 -22.62 43.55
CA SER A 90 -22.89 -23.86 42.99
C SER A 90 -21.54 -23.54 42.29
N PRO A 91 -20.60 -24.51 42.19
CA PRO A 91 -19.21 -24.33 42.65
C PRO A 91 -18.20 -23.90 41.57
N SER A 92 -17.19 -23.15 42.01
CA SER A 92 -15.97 -22.80 41.28
C SER A 92 -15.04 -24.02 41.14
N PRO A 93 -14.23 -24.14 40.06
CA PRO A 93 -13.15 -25.13 39.96
C PRO A 93 -12.01 -24.78 40.95
N PRO A 94 -11.14 -25.76 41.28
CA PRO A 94 -10.18 -25.63 42.37
C PRO A 94 -9.16 -24.53 42.10
N GLU A 95 -8.81 -23.83 43.19
CA GLU A 95 -7.71 -22.87 43.28
C GLU A 95 -6.43 -23.53 42.78
N GLU A 96 -5.91 -23.04 41.65
CA GLU A 96 -4.53 -23.31 41.25
C GLU A 96 -3.63 -22.62 42.29
N GLU A 97 -2.80 -23.42 42.95
CA GLU A 97 -1.75 -22.95 43.86
C GLU A 97 -0.94 -21.85 43.16
N GLU A 98 -1.04 -20.62 43.67
CA GLU A 98 -0.15 -19.52 43.31
C GLU A 98 1.29 -19.92 43.71
N GLU A 99 2.02 -20.54 42.80
CA GLU A 99 3.47 -20.61 42.88
C GLU A 99 4.04 -19.19 42.77
N ARG A 100 4.29 -18.63 43.95
CA ARG A 100 4.98 -17.38 44.19
C ARG A 100 6.46 -17.51 43.79
N TRP A 101 6.77 -17.30 42.52
CA TRP A 101 8.14 -17.03 42.05
C TRP A 101 8.32 -15.51 41.93
N ASP A 102 8.72 -14.90 43.05
CA ASP A 102 9.05 -13.48 43.16
C ASP A 102 10.51 -13.26 42.74
N GLU A 103 10.81 -13.46 41.46
CA GLU A 103 12.08 -13.01 40.85
C GLU A 103 11.74 -12.14 39.63
N ASP A 104 12.10 -10.85 39.68
CA ASP A 104 11.98 -9.93 38.54
C ASP A 104 12.64 -10.56 37.29
N PRO A 105 11.86 -11.04 36.29
CA PRO A 105 12.42 -11.73 35.14
C PRO A 105 13.39 -10.82 34.38
N GLU A 106 13.13 -9.51 34.42
CA GLU A 106 13.95 -8.53 33.73
C GLU A 106 15.32 -8.38 34.41
N ALA A 107 15.41 -8.54 35.74
CA ALA A 107 16.68 -8.53 36.47
C ALA A 107 17.58 -9.72 36.05
N ILE A 108 17.02 -10.93 35.94
CA ILE A 108 17.75 -12.12 35.49
C ILE A 108 18.21 -11.94 34.04
N HIS A 109 17.32 -11.47 33.16
CA HIS A 109 17.68 -11.22 31.76
C HIS A 109 18.75 -10.12 31.62
N ASN A 110 18.72 -9.09 32.47
CA ASN A 110 19.76 -8.06 32.52
C ASN A 110 21.09 -8.63 33.00
N LEU A 111 21.10 -9.50 34.01
CA LEU A 111 22.31 -10.18 34.48
C LEU A 111 22.89 -11.07 33.37
N MET A 112 22.07 -11.92 32.76
CA MET A 112 22.49 -12.79 31.65
C MET A 112 23.06 -11.98 30.48
N SER A 113 22.42 -10.85 30.13
CA SER A 113 22.93 -9.95 29.10
C SER A 113 24.32 -9.37 29.43
N ARG A 114 24.63 -9.10 30.70
CA ARG A 114 25.98 -8.66 31.11
C ARG A 114 27.00 -9.79 31.00
N LEU A 115 26.61 -11.03 31.29
CA LEU A 115 27.47 -12.21 31.18
C LEU A 115 27.86 -12.53 29.73
N VAL A 116 26.98 -12.24 28.77
CA VAL A 116 27.24 -12.46 27.33
C VAL A 116 27.68 -11.20 26.58
N ARG A 117 28.04 -10.12 27.27
CA ARG A 117 28.38 -8.82 26.64
C ARG A 117 29.54 -8.91 25.64
N ASP A 118 30.50 -9.78 25.92
CA ASP A 118 31.72 -9.96 25.11
C ASP A 118 31.56 -11.10 24.08
N GLN A 119 30.36 -11.67 23.97
CA GLN A 119 30.04 -12.73 23.02
C GLN A 119 29.42 -12.17 21.73
N VAL A 120 29.60 -12.88 20.63
CA VAL A 120 29.00 -12.54 19.33
C VAL A 120 27.56 -13.08 19.27
N PRO A 121 26.55 -12.27 18.88
CA PRO A 121 25.20 -12.77 18.67
C PRO A 121 25.11 -13.58 17.36
N TYR A 122 24.44 -14.72 17.41
CA TYR A 122 24.21 -15.61 16.26
C TYR A 122 22.84 -15.39 15.60
N PHE A 123 21.91 -14.71 16.28
CA PHE A 123 20.63 -14.32 15.70
C PHE A 123 20.39 -12.84 15.94
N ILE A 124 20.19 -12.09 14.87
CA ILE A 124 20.12 -10.63 14.88
C ILE A 124 18.77 -10.24 14.28
N TRP A 125 17.95 -9.57 15.09
CA TRP A 125 16.67 -9.03 14.63
C TRP A 125 16.67 -7.51 14.77
N THR A 126 16.62 -6.78 13.66
CA THR A 126 16.57 -5.32 13.67
C THR A 126 15.31 -4.80 12.98
N ASN A 127 15.04 -3.51 13.17
CA ASN A 127 13.92 -2.81 12.53
C ASN A 127 14.28 -2.21 11.18
N ARG A 128 15.57 -2.19 10.83
CA ARG A 128 16.12 -1.63 9.60
C ARG A 128 17.32 -2.44 9.17
N CYS A 129 17.51 -2.54 7.86
CA CYS A 129 18.71 -3.12 7.28
C CYS A 129 19.95 -2.29 7.67
N SER A 130 19.85 -0.95 7.67
CA SER A 130 20.94 -0.03 8.01
C SER A 130 21.46 -0.16 9.46
N ALA A 131 20.77 -0.90 10.32
CA ALA A 131 21.22 -1.17 11.69
C ALA A 131 22.40 -2.16 11.77
N VAL A 132 22.62 -2.95 10.72
CA VAL A 132 23.63 -4.00 10.68
C VAL A 132 24.34 -3.96 9.33
N ASP A 133 25.67 -3.84 9.34
CA ASP A 133 26.44 -4.06 8.10
C ASP A 133 26.56 -5.57 7.86
N CYS A 134 25.72 -6.09 6.97
CA CYS A 134 25.66 -7.51 6.63
C CYS A 134 26.99 -8.06 6.10
N ARG A 135 27.89 -7.21 5.59
CA ARG A 135 29.23 -7.60 5.08
C ARG A 135 30.19 -7.96 6.20
N LEU A 136 29.95 -7.47 7.41
CA LEU A 136 30.78 -7.74 8.59
C LEU A 136 30.30 -8.98 9.37
N LEU A 137 29.18 -9.59 8.97
CA LEU A 137 28.63 -10.76 9.64
C LEU A 137 29.32 -12.05 9.20
N GLN A 138 29.69 -12.88 10.17
CA GLN A 138 30.19 -14.24 9.96
C GLN A 138 29.10 -15.12 9.34
N GLN A 139 29.47 -16.11 8.53
CA GLN A 139 28.53 -16.92 7.72
C GLN A 139 27.43 -17.64 8.52
N ASP A 140 27.69 -17.99 9.78
CA ASP A 140 26.75 -18.69 10.66
C ASP A 140 25.82 -17.77 11.45
N GLN A 141 26.01 -16.45 11.36
CA GLN A 141 25.09 -15.47 11.95
C GLN A 141 23.83 -15.34 11.09
N VAL A 142 22.69 -15.30 11.78
CA VAL A 142 21.37 -15.15 11.16
C VAL A 142 20.88 -13.71 11.33
N VAL A 143 20.39 -13.10 10.26
CA VAL A 143 19.87 -11.71 10.26
C VAL A 143 18.57 -11.60 9.46
N ASN A 144 17.64 -10.77 9.92
CA ASN A 144 16.31 -10.60 9.32
C ASN A 144 16.24 -9.57 8.17
N HIS A 145 17.37 -9.31 7.50
CA HIS A 145 17.46 -8.39 6.35
C HIS A 145 18.42 -8.89 5.28
N TYR A 146 18.08 -8.63 4.01
CA TYR A 146 19.01 -8.67 2.89
C TYR A 146 19.54 -7.27 2.57
N ALA A 147 20.72 -7.22 1.94
CA ALA A 147 21.23 -5.97 1.38
C ALA A 147 20.61 -5.70 -0.01
N ARG A 148 20.54 -4.42 -0.40
CA ARG A 148 20.14 -3.97 -1.74
C ARG A 148 18.77 -4.46 -2.25
N VAL A 149 17.78 -4.54 -1.37
CA VAL A 149 16.39 -4.93 -1.73
C VAL A 149 15.59 -3.84 -2.46
N GLY A 150 16.18 -2.67 -2.71
CA GLY A 150 15.51 -1.51 -3.33
C GLY A 150 14.94 -1.79 -4.73
N ALA A 151 15.47 -2.81 -5.40
CA ALA A 151 15.06 -3.29 -6.71
C ALA A 151 13.55 -3.62 -6.81
N PHE A 152 12.91 -4.12 -5.76
CA PHE A 152 11.47 -4.43 -5.78
C PHE A 152 10.71 -3.82 -4.59
N THR A 153 11.40 -3.20 -3.64
CA THR A 153 10.79 -2.58 -2.45
C THR A 153 10.62 -1.07 -2.56
N THR A 154 11.17 -0.45 -3.61
CA THR A 154 10.87 0.94 -4.00
C THR A 154 9.87 0.94 -5.14
N LYS A 155 9.09 2.03 -5.28
CA LYS A 155 8.13 2.14 -6.38
C LYS A 155 8.84 2.24 -7.73
N GLU A 156 9.97 2.94 -7.77
CA GLU A 156 10.80 3.06 -8.96
C GLU A 156 11.44 1.73 -9.36
N GLY A 157 12.10 1.04 -8.42
CA GLY A 157 12.71 -0.26 -8.68
C GLY A 157 11.67 -1.26 -9.17
N LEU A 158 10.54 -1.40 -8.46
CA LEU A 158 9.48 -2.32 -8.85
C LEU A 158 8.90 -1.99 -10.23
N CYS A 159 8.73 -0.70 -10.54
CA CYS A 159 8.30 -0.24 -11.86
C CYS A 159 9.31 -0.62 -12.96
N GLN A 160 10.60 -0.44 -12.70
CA GLN A 160 11.65 -0.72 -13.68
C GLN A 160 11.80 -2.23 -13.92
N ASN A 161 11.80 -3.03 -12.86
CA ASN A 161 12.07 -4.45 -12.94
C ASN A 161 10.91 -5.23 -13.56
N LEU A 162 9.67 -4.89 -13.20
CA LEU A 162 8.51 -5.57 -13.77
C LEU A 162 8.38 -5.34 -15.28
N ARG A 163 8.85 -4.21 -15.82
CA ARG A 163 8.90 -4.01 -17.28
C ARG A 163 9.90 -4.93 -17.98
N ASN A 164 10.95 -5.33 -17.28
CA ASN A 164 11.93 -6.26 -17.81
C ASN A 164 11.53 -7.72 -17.54
N LEU A 165 10.45 -7.99 -16.80
CA LEU A 165 9.98 -9.34 -16.47
C LEU A 165 9.81 -10.24 -17.70
N PRO A 166 9.28 -9.78 -18.85
CA PRO A 166 9.16 -10.61 -20.06
C PRO A 166 10.49 -11.19 -20.58
N TRP A 167 11.64 -10.63 -20.18
CA TRP A 167 12.95 -11.18 -20.53
C TRP A 167 13.39 -12.35 -19.64
N PHE A 168 12.77 -12.51 -18.47
CA PHE A 168 13.11 -13.53 -17.47
C PHE A 168 11.99 -14.57 -17.27
N ASP A 169 10.75 -14.20 -17.57
CA ASP A 169 9.55 -15.02 -17.37
C ASP A 169 8.52 -14.71 -18.47
N GLN A 170 7.69 -15.69 -18.82
CA GLN A 170 6.64 -15.52 -19.83
C GLN A 170 5.38 -14.82 -19.29
N VAL A 171 5.46 -14.32 -18.05
CA VAL A 171 4.35 -13.66 -17.38
C VAL A 171 4.29 -12.20 -17.80
N ASP A 172 3.17 -11.79 -18.37
CA ASP A 172 2.90 -10.39 -18.66
C ASP A 172 2.69 -9.60 -17.34
N PRO A 173 3.55 -8.62 -17.01
CA PRO A 173 3.39 -7.79 -15.82
C PRO A 173 2.09 -6.99 -15.81
N ASP A 174 1.52 -6.66 -16.97
CA ASP A 174 0.29 -5.87 -17.06
C ASP A 174 -0.95 -6.65 -16.59
N THR A 175 -0.83 -7.96 -16.36
CA THR A 175 -1.91 -8.80 -15.79
C THR A 175 -2.07 -8.65 -14.28
N PHE A 176 -1.06 -8.15 -13.56
CA PHE A 176 -1.09 -8.06 -12.09
C PHE A 176 -0.48 -6.78 -11.51
N PHE A 177 0.16 -5.93 -12.32
CA PHE A 177 0.74 -4.67 -11.87
C PHE A 177 0.22 -3.52 -12.74
N PRO A 178 -0.54 -2.55 -12.16
CA PRO A 178 -1.04 -1.43 -12.94
C PRO A 178 0.13 -0.67 -13.58
N ARG A 179 0.03 -0.46 -14.89
CA ARG A 179 1.10 0.13 -15.72
C ARG A 179 1.58 1.45 -15.14
N CYS A 180 2.87 1.68 -15.27
CA CYS A 180 3.61 2.58 -14.40
C CYS A 180 4.79 3.19 -15.15
N TYR A 181 5.09 4.47 -14.94
CA TYR A 181 6.10 5.24 -15.65
C TYR A 181 6.91 6.17 -14.76
N ARG A 182 8.21 6.27 -15.02
CA ARG A 182 9.15 7.19 -14.36
C ARG A 182 9.22 8.48 -15.16
N LEU A 183 8.63 9.55 -14.63
CA LEU A 183 8.50 10.82 -15.35
C LEU A 183 9.82 11.58 -15.56
N ARG A 184 10.90 11.15 -14.91
CA ARG A 184 12.25 11.69 -15.10
C ARG A 184 12.88 11.22 -16.42
N ALA A 185 12.59 9.99 -16.84
CA ALA A 185 13.10 9.42 -18.08
C ALA A 185 12.27 9.97 -19.24
N VAL A 186 12.93 10.56 -20.26
CA VAL A 186 12.25 11.32 -21.33
C VAL A 186 11.40 10.42 -22.20
N ASP A 187 11.94 9.26 -22.55
CA ASP A 187 11.30 8.16 -23.23
C ASP A 187 10.08 7.64 -22.46
N GLU A 188 10.21 7.38 -21.16
CA GLU A 188 9.08 6.92 -20.36
C GLU A 188 8.00 7.98 -20.14
N ARG A 189 8.41 9.26 -20.02
CA ARG A 189 7.47 10.37 -19.95
C ARG A 189 6.67 10.49 -21.24
N GLN A 190 7.32 10.29 -22.39
CA GLN A 190 6.66 10.30 -23.69
C GLN A 190 5.70 9.11 -23.83
N ALA A 191 6.13 7.91 -23.43
CA ALA A 191 5.28 6.73 -23.39
C ALA A 191 4.05 6.92 -22.46
N PHE A 192 4.22 7.59 -21.32
CA PHE A 192 3.10 7.96 -20.45
C PHE A 192 2.12 8.91 -21.14
N ILE A 193 2.60 9.94 -21.85
CA ILE A 193 1.74 10.89 -22.57
C ILE A 193 0.92 10.17 -23.64
N GLU A 194 1.56 9.28 -24.40
CA GLU A 194 0.91 8.46 -25.42
C GLU A 194 -0.13 7.50 -24.82
N ASP A 195 0.18 6.85 -23.70
CA ASP A 195 -0.79 6.00 -23.00
C ASP A 195 -1.94 6.81 -22.39
N PHE A 196 -1.68 8.01 -21.88
CA PHE A 196 -2.73 8.91 -21.42
C PHE A 196 -3.71 9.24 -22.55
N HIS A 197 -3.19 9.57 -23.74
CA HIS A 197 -3.97 9.82 -24.95
C HIS A 197 -4.78 8.60 -25.38
N LEU A 198 -4.16 7.42 -25.46
CA LEU A 198 -4.84 6.18 -25.81
C LEU A 198 -5.90 5.80 -24.78
N THR A 199 -5.64 5.99 -23.49
CA THR A 199 -6.61 5.74 -22.41
C THR A 199 -7.80 6.70 -22.50
N ALA A 200 -7.60 7.97 -22.84
CA ALA A 200 -8.69 8.92 -23.09
C ALA A 200 -9.56 8.50 -24.28
N ALA A 201 -8.93 8.05 -25.38
CA ALA A 201 -9.66 7.54 -26.54
C ALA A 201 -10.49 6.29 -26.18
N ARG A 202 -9.90 5.31 -25.49
CA ARG A 202 -10.63 4.12 -25.02
C ARG A 202 -11.77 4.48 -24.06
N SER A 203 -11.56 5.44 -23.18
CA SER A 203 -12.60 5.94 -22.30
C SER A 203 -13.80 6.52 -23.06
N LEU A 204 -13.56 7.35 -24.09
CA LEU A 204 -14.65 7.87 -24.91
C LEU A 204 -15.47 6.76 -25.56
N LEU A 205 -14.82 5.68 -26.01
CA LEU A 205 -15.53 4.52 -26.55
C LEU A 205 -16.39 3.84 -25.48
N LYS A 206 -15.92 3.74 -24.23
CA LYS A 206 -16.68 3.16 -23.10
C LYS A 206 -17.93 3.98 -22.82
N VAL A 207 -17.76 5.29 -22.65
CA VAL A 207 -18.87 6.23 -22.42
C VAL A 207 -19.87 6.24 -23.60
N ALA A 208 -19.36 6.20 -24.84
CA ALA A 208 -20.19 6.12 -26.04
C ALA A 208 -21.02 4.82 -26.11
N ALA A 209 -20.43 3.69 -25.73
CA ALA A 209 -21.06 2.38 -25.74
C ALA A 209 -22.20 2.23 -24.70
N GLU A 210 -22.06 2.88 -23.55
CA GLU A 210 -22.95 2.74 -22.37
C GLU A 210 -24.20 3.62 -22.41
N GLY A 211 -24.22 4.71 -23.19
CA GLY A 211 -25.30 5.73 -23.16
C GLY A 211 -26.68 5.33 -23.72
N ALA A 212 -27.16 4.11 -23.45
CA ALA A 212 -28.52 3.63 -23.72
C ALA A 212 -29.17 2.90 -22.52
N MET A 213 -28.62 3.00 -21.31
CA MET A 213 -29.15 2.31 -20.11
C MET A 213 -29.41 3.27 -18.93
N ASP A 214 -29.98 4.45 -19.16
CA ASP A 214 -30.34 5.36 -18.05
C ASP A 214 -31.64 6.18 -18.26
N VAL A 215 -32.62 5.63 -19.00
CA VAL A 215 -33.96 6.24 -19.14
C VAL A 215 -35.11 5.29 -18.74
N LEU A 216 -34.84 4.05 -18.29
CA LEU A 216 -35.91 3.09 -17.92
C LEU A 216 -35.60 2.22 -16.69
N ALA A 217 -35.04 2.79 -15.62
CA ALA A 217 -35.00 2.15 -14.31
C ALA A 217 -35.31 3.14 -13.18
N GLY A 218 -36.44 3.85 -13.31
CA GLY A 218 -37.18 4.27 -12.14
C GLY A 218 -37.89 3.05 -11.55
N MET A 219 -37.73 2.84 -10.24
CA MET A 219 -38.18 1.68 -9.44
C MET A 219 -37.20 0.48 -9.60
N GLU A 220 -36.37 0.12 -8.62
CA GLU A 220 -36.77 -0.40 -7.30
C GLU A 220 -35.88 0.12 -6.16
N GLN A 221 -36.53 0.56 -5.07
CA GLN A 221 -35.89 0.79 -3.77
C GLN A 221 -35.89 -0.52 -2.96
N PRO A 222 -34.86 -0.81 -2.15
CA PRO A 222 -34.94 -1.81 -1.09
C PRO A 222 -35.83 -1.30 0.08
N PRO A 223 -36.38 -2.18 0.93
CA PRO A 223 -37.59 -1.90 1.71
C PRO A 223 -37.36 -0.84 2.79
N LYS A 224 -38.31 0.10 2.87
CA LYS A 224 -38.41 1.11 3.92
C LYS A 224 -38.73 0.45 5.26
N CYS A 225 -37.89 0.69 6.27
CA CYS A 225 -38.32 0.57 7.67
C CYS A 225 -39.34 1.68 7.97
N SER A 226 -40.43 1.28 8.58
CA SER A 226 -41.57 2.08 9.04
C SER A 226 -41.16 3.25 9.94
N GLU A 227 -41.63 4.46 9.61
CA GLU A 227 -41.69 5.60 10.53
C GLU A 227 -43.11 5.72 11.12
N GLU A 228 -43.20 5.88 12.44
CA GLU A 228 -44.37 6.33 13.18
C GLU A 228 -44.35 7.88 13.34
N PRO A 229 -45.50 8.56 13.45
CA PRO A 229 -45.59 10.00 13.23
C PRO A 229 -45.70 10.83 14.52
N GLY A 230 -45.04 12.00 14.53
CA GLY A 230 -45.52 13.15 15.29
C GLY A 230 -44.43 14.04 15.90
N GLU A 231 -44.21 15.22 15.30
CA GLU A 231 -44.37 16.48 16.02
C GLU A 231 -44.36 17.68 15.07
N ARG A 232 -45.36 18.56 15.24
CA ARG A 232 -45.54 19.82 14.51
C ARG A 232 -44.61 20.89 15.09
N VAL A 233 -43.81 21.55 14.26
CA VAL A 233 -43.28 22.89 14.56
C VAL A 233 -43.40 23.82 13.34
N VAL A 234 -43.89 25.02 13.62
CA VAL A 234 -44.35 26.13 12.76
C VAL A 234 -43.20 26.79 11.98
N PRO A 235 -43.40 27.30 10.74
CA PRO A 235 -42.31 27.80 9.90
C PRO A 235 -41.84 29.20 10.34
N ARG A 236 -40.51 29.39 10.43
CA ARG A 236 -39.88 30.71 10.44
C ARG A 236 -39.15 30.95 9.12
N ASN A 237 -39.59 31.98 8.42
CA ASN A 237 -39.00 32.52 7.21
C ASN A 237 -37.56 32.99 7.46
N HIS A 238 -36.59 32.25 6.92
CA HIS A 238 -35.29 32.81 6.55
C HIS A 238 -34.99 32.37 5.13
N VAL A 239 -34.98 33.34 4.22
CA VAL A 239 -34.53 33.20 2.84
C VAL A 239 -33.00 33.24 2.85
N PRO A 240 -32.28 32.18 2.45
CA PRO A 240 -30.89 32.28 2.06
C PRO A 240 -30.83 32.61 0.56
N HIS A 241 -29.96 33.56 0.21
CA HIS A 241 -29.64 33.93 -1.17
C HIS A 241 -29.26 32.69 -2.02
N PRO A 242 -29.65 32.64 -3.31
CA PRO A 242 -29.30 31.53 -4.18
C PRO A 242 -27.79 31.54 -4.45
N MET A 243 -27.10 30.54 -3.92
CA MET A 243 -25.78 30.12 -4.38
C MET A 243 -25.91 29.66 -5.83
N SER A 244 -24.97 30.09 -6.66
CA SER A 244 -24.87 29.80 -8.09
C SER A 244 -25.17 28.33 -8.44
N SER A 245 -26.18 28.13 -9.28
CA SER A 245 -26.46 26.85 -9.94
C SER A 245 -25.23 26.33 -10.70
N PRO A 246 -25.01 25.01 -10.80
CA PRO A 246 -24.06 24.45 -11.76
C PRO A 246 -24.50 24.88 -13.16
N ALA A 247 -23.55 25.34 -13.99
CA ALA A 247 -23.82 25.60 -15.40
C ALA A 247 -24.47 24.35 -16.02
N GLY A 248 -25.58 24.55 -16.75
CA GLY A 248 -26.28 23.44 -17.41
C GLY A 248 -25.36 22.69 -18.39
N PRO A 249 -25.70 21.44 -18.77
CA PRO A 249 -24.91 20.67 -19.71
C PRO A 249 -24.76 21.49 -21.00
N GLY A 250 -23.51 21.75 -21.39
CA GLY A 250 -23.19 22.46 -22.62
C GLY A 250 -23.78 21.74 -23.85
N PRO A 251 -23.83 22.39 -25.02
CA PRO A 251 -24.35 21.77 -26.23
C PRO A 251 -23.63 20.45 -26.52
N PRO A 252 -24.36 19.42 -27.02
CA PRO A 252 -23.79 18.11 -27.29
C PRO A 252 -22.65 18.24 -28.30
N LEU A 253 -21.58 17.49 -28.06
CA LEU A 253 -20.42 17.51 -28.93
C LEU A 253 -20.69 16.74 -30.24
N PRO A 254 -20.10 17.17 -31.38
CA PRO A 254 -20.35 16.52 -32.66
C PRO A 254 -19.76 15.10 -32.70
N PRO A 255 -20.34 14.16 -33.46
CA PRO A 255 -19.96 12.75 -33.49
C PRO A 255 -18.51 12.48 -33.91
N HIS A 256 -17.87 13.43 -34.58
CA HIS A 256 -16.47 13.34 -35.04
C HIS A 256 -15.46 12.97 -33.95
N LEU A 257 -15.70 13.35 -32.68
CA LEU A 257 -14.83 13.02 -31.57
C LEU A 257 -14.75 11.50 -31.33
N VAL A 258 -15.89 10.80 -31.47
CA VAL A 258 -15.95 9.34 -31.30
C VAL A 258 -15.36 8.62 -32.52
N GLU A 259 -15.52 9.18 -33.72
CA GLU A 259 -14.87 8.66 -34.93
C GLU A 259 -13.35 8.74 -34.83
N GLU A 260 -12.81 9.84 -34.32
CA GLU A 260 -11.38 9.99 -34.04
C GLU A 260 -10.91 8.97 -32.98
N ALA A 261 -11.68 8.78 -31.90
CA ALA A 261 -11.38 7.77 -30.89
C ALA A 261 -11.40 6.33 -31.46
N LEU A 262 -12.37 6.00 -32.33
CA LEU A 262 -12.46 4.71 -33.03
C LEU A 262 -11.25 4.48 -33.93
N GLN A 263 -10.82 5.50 -34.67
CA GLN A 263 -9.64 5.43 -35.54
C GLN A 263 -8.36 5.18 -34.72
N VAL A 264 -8.14 5.96 -33.67
CA VAL A 264 -6.96 5.81 -32.81
C VAL A 264 -6.93 4.44 -32.15
N CYS A 265 -8.05 4.00 -31.55
CA CYS A 265 -8.14 2.70 -30.90
C CYS A 265 -8.00 1.54 -31.90
N GLY A 266 -8.51 1.70 -33.12
CA GLY A 266 -8.36 0.72 -34.19
C GLY A 266 -6.91 0.58 -34.66
N GLN A 267 -6.19 1.70 -34.79
CA GLN A 267 -4.76 1.70 -35.11
C GLN A 267 -3.95 1.03 -33.99
N HIS A 268 -4.23 1.39 -32.72
CA HIS A 268 -3.56 0.79 -31.58
C HIS A 268 -3.75 -0.74 -31.52
N LEU A 269 -4.97 -1.22 -31.76
CA LEU A 269 -5.25 -2.66 -31.84
C LEU A 269 -4.46 -3.35 -32.95
N SER A 270 -4.31 -2.71 -34.11
CA SER A 270 -3.48 -3.25 -35.20
C SER A 270 -2.00 -3.34 -34.80
N THR A 271 -1.47 -2.34 -34.10
CA THR A 271 -0.09 -2.37 -33.59
C THR A 271 0.11 -3.49 -32.56
N LEU A 272 -0.85 -3.70 -31.66
CA LEU A 272 -0.80 -4.82 -30.70
C LEU A 272 -0.77 -6.18 -31.43
N GLY A 273 -1.53 -6.33 -32.52
CA GLY A 273 -1.55 -7.57 -33.32
C GLY A 273 -0.32 -7.79 -34.21
N GLN A 274 0.49 -6.77 -34.47
CA GLN A 274 1.70 -6.84 -35.31
C GLN A 274 2.98 -7.12 -34.51
N GLN A 275 2.94 -7.08 -33.18
CA GLN A 275 4.09 -7.42 -32.32
C GLN A 275 4.49 -8.91 -32.37
N ASP A 276 3.77 -9.74 -33.14
CA ASP A 276 4.00 -11.18 -33.32
C ASP A 276 4.64 -11.57 -34.68
N ILE A 277 4.95 -10.62 -35.58
CA ILE A 277 5.50 -10.90 -36.92
C ILE A 277 6.69 -9.99 -37.20
N ASP A 278 7.87 -10.57 -37.44
CA ASP A 278 9.03 -9.88 -38.03
C ASP A 278 8.63 -9.28 -39.39
N GLY A 279 8.19 -8.03 -39.36
CA GLY A 279 7.85 -7.19 -40.50
C GLY A 279 8.26 -5.76 -40.19
N ASP A 280 8.49 -4.98 -41.25
CA ASP A 280 9.02 -3.61 -41.19
C ASP A 280 8.43 -2.75 -40.04
N PRO A 281 9.25 -1.86 -39.43
CA PRO A 281 8.83 -1.08 -38.28
C PRO A 281 7.52 -0.36 -38.55
N PRO A 282 6.54 -0.41 -37.61
CA PRO A 282 5.28 0.28 -37.79
C PRO A 282 5.54 1.78 -37.98
N SER A 283 4.83 2.38 -38.93
CA SER A 283 4.81 3.84 -39.09
C SER A 283 4.44 4.49 -37.74
N PRO A 284 5.09 5.58 -37.33
CA PRO A 284 4.82 6.21 -36.05
C PRO A 284 3.32 6.49 -35.91
N PRO A 285 2.66 6.11 -34.80
CA PRO A 285 1.31 6.55 -34.56
C PRO A 285 1.32 8.08 -34.48
N THR A 286 0.27 8.71 -34.98
CA THR A 286 0.03 10.16 -34.99
C THR A 286 0.77 10.98 -36.05
N VAL A 287 0.20 11.00 -37.25
CA VAL A 287 0.21 12.21 -38.09
C VAL A 287 -1.26 12.54 -38.37
N GLY A 288 -1.91 13.30 -37.48
CA GLY A 288 -3.25 13.83 -37.78
C GLY A 288 -4.11 14.29 -36.59
N THR A 289 -4.00 13.65 -35.43
CA THR A 289 -4.83 14.01 -34.25
C THR A 289 -4.23 15.18 -33.49
N ASP A 290 -5.01 16.25 -33.36
CA ASP A 290 -4.72 17.34 -32.43
C ASP A 290 -5.14 16.90 -31.01
N TRP A 291 -4.17 16.33 -30.28
CA TRP A 291 -4.40 15.82 -28.93
C TRP A 291 -4.82 16.89 -27.93
N ASN A 292 -4.41 18.14 -28.11
CA ASN A 292 -4.84 19.22 -27.22
C ASN A 292 -6.34 19.46 -27.38
N ARG A 293 -6.83 19.56 -28.62
CA ARG A 293 -8.27 19.65 -28.90
C ARG A 293 -9.01 18.42 -28.37
N PHE A 294 -8.52 17.23 -28.72
CA PHE A 294 -9.14 15.96 -28.35
C PHE A 294 -9.30 15.82 -26.83
N LEU A 295 -8.26 16.14 -26.06
CA LEU A 295 -8.30 16.05 -24.60
C LEU A 295 -9.27 17.06 -23.99
N GLN A 296 -9.35 18.29 -24.51
CA GLN A 296 -10.32 19.27 -24.02
C GLN A 296 -11.76 18.78 -24.21
N ASP A 297 -12.08 18.25 -25.39
CA ASP A 297 -13.40 17.69 -25.66
C ASP A 297 -13.67 16.41 -24.84
N TYR A 298 -12.67 15.55 -24.68
CA TYR A 298 -12.72 14.40 -23.77
C TYR A 298 -13.10 14.81 -22.34
N TYR A 299 -12.40 15.80 -21.77
CA TYR A 299 -12.68 16.27 -20.42
C TYR A 299 -14.10 16.82 -20.28
N ARG A 300 -14.60 17.53 -21.31
CA ARG A 300 -15.97 18.02 -21.33
C ARG A 300 -17.00 16.89 -21.26
N VAL A 301 -16.79 15.80 -22.00
CA VAL A 301 -17.68 14.63 -21.97
C VAL A 301 -17.59 13.93 -20.62
N VAL A 302 -16.39 13.52 -20.21
CA VAL A 302 -16.19 12.57 -19.11
C VAL A 302 -16.20 13.22 -17.73
N HIS A 303 -15.70 14.45 -17.61
CA HIS A 303 -15.62 15.16 -16.32
C HIS A 303 -16.71 16.20 -16.14
N GLU A 304 -17.18 16.83 -17.22
CA GLU A 304 -18.13 17.95 -17.16
C GLU A 304 -19.55 17.56 -17.61
N GLY A 305 -19.76 16.32 -18.08
CA GLY A 305 -21.07 15.78 -18.41
C GLY A 305 -21.65 16.28 -19.74
N ALA A 306 -20.81 16.72 -20.68
CA ALA A 306 -21.26 17.07 -22.02
C ALA A 306 -21.79 15.83 -22.76
N GLY A 307 -22.96 15.96 -23.40
CA GLY A 307 -23.59 14.87 -24.14
C GLY A 307 -22.88 14.54 -25.46
N LEU A 308 -23.02 13.29 -25.91
CA LEU A 308 -22.59 12.81 -27.22
C LEU A 308 -23.81 12.50 -28.09
N ALA A 309 -23.88 13.09 -29.28
CA ALA A 309 -24.92 12.78 -30.27
C ALA A 309 -24.45 11.62 -31.16
N LEU A 310 -24.85 10.38 -30.83
CA LEU A 310 -24.40 9.16 -31.52
C LEU A 310 -25.55 8.33 -32.09
N SER A 311 -25.32 7.77 -33.28
CA SER A 311 -26.20 6.76 -33.88
C SER A 311 -26.05 5.39 -33.20
N GLY A 312 -27.07 4.52 -33.33
CA GLY A 312 -26.99 3.14 -32.83
C GLY A 312 -25.82 2.34 -33.45
N ALA A 313 -25.52 2.57 -34.73
CA ALA A 313 -24.40 1.94 -35.43
C ALA A 313 -23.04 2.34 -34.83
N GLN A 314 -22.83 3.62 -34.52
CA GLN A 314 -21.60 4.10 -33.88
C GLN A 314 -21.40 3.49 -32.49
N ARG A 315 -22.47 3.34 -31.71
CA ARG A 315 -22.39 2.69 -30.38
C ARG A 315 -21.98 1.22 -30.50
N GLU A 316 -22.51 0.52 -31.49
CA GLU A 316 -22.15 -0.89 -31.73
C GLU A 316 -20.70 -1.04 -32.21
N GLN A 317 -20.21 -0.13 -33.06
CA GLN A 317 -18.80 -0.07 -33.44
C GLN A 317 -17.88 0.12 -32.22
N CYS A 318 -18.26 1.01 -31.29
CA CYS A 318 -17.52 1.21 -30.04
C CYS A 318 -17.45 -0.09 -29.21
N ARG A 319 -18.59 -0.78 -29.03
CA ARG A 319 -18.64 -2.05 -28.29
C ARG A 319 -17.79 -3.13 -28.93
N ALA A 320 -17.91 -3.31 -30.24
CA ALA A 320 -17.17 -4.32 -30.98
C ALA A 320 -15.64 -4.09 -30.89
N LEU A 321 -15.21 -2.83 -30.99
CA LEU A 321 -13.79 -2.49 -30.85
C LEU A 321 -13.29 -2.69 -29.42
N LEU A 322 -14.06 -2.29 -28.42
CA LEU A 322 -13.73 -2.51 -27.00
C LEU A 322 -13.62 -4.00 -26.66
N GLN A 323 -14.51 -4.85 -27.18
CA GLN A 323 -14.43 -6.31 -26.99
C GLN A 323 -13.13 -6.89 -27.56
N ARG A 324 -12.69 -6.43 -28.73
CA ARG A 324 -11.42 -6.86 -29.32
C ARG A 324 -10.21 -6.37 -28.52
N LEU A 325 -10.25 -5.13 -28.04
CA LEU A 325 -9.22 -4.57 -27.17
C LEU A 325 -9.14 -5.32 -25.83
N ALA A 326 -10.28 -5.75 -25.27
CA ALA A 326 -10.33 -6.48 -24.00
C ALA A 326 -9.52 -7.79 -24.04
N GLY A 327 -9.45 -8.43 -25.21
CA GLY A 327 -8.65 -9.65 -25.41
C GLY A 327 -7.14 -9.42 -25.44
N GLN A 328 -6.68 -8.18 -25.62
CA GLN A 328 -5.26 -7.82 -25.74
C GLN A 328 -4.77 -6.91 -24.61
N LEU A 329 -5.66 -6.26 -23.87
CA LEU A 329 -5.33 -5.29 -22.83
C LEU A 329 -5.88 -5.74 -21.47
N PRO A 330 -5.08 -6.42 -20.63
CA PRO A 330 -5.52 -6.94 -19.33
C PRO A 330 -6.09 -5.85 -18.40
N GLN A 331 -5.59 -4.62 -18.53
CA GLN A 331 -6.01 -3.49 -17.70
C GLN A 331 -7.23 -2.72 -18.22
N LEU A 332 -7.86 -3.13 -19.34
CA LEU A 332 -8.98 -2.38 -19.95
C LEU A 332 -10.18 -2.25 -18.98
N GLY A 333 -10.44 -3.27 -18.16
CA GLY A 333 -11.51 -3.26 -17.17
C GLY A 333 -11.19 -2.36 -15.97
N MET A 334 -10.00 -2.53 -15.38
CA MET A 334 -9.59 -1.81 -14.17
C MET A 334 -9.28 -0.32 -14.41
N GLU A 335 -8.91 0.05 -15.64
CA GLU A 335 -8.52 1.43 -15.98
C GLU A 335 -9.69 2.41 -15.98
N GLY A 336 -10.93 1.92 -15.98
CA GLY A 336 -12.14 2.76 -15.94
C GLY A 336 -12.30 3.67 -17.16
N ASP A 337 -12.94 4.81 -16.93
CA ASP A 337 -13.33 5.80 -17.92
C ASP A 337 -12.86 7.22 -17.55
N ARG A 338 -12.37 7.48 -16.35
CA ARG A 338 -11.95 8.84 -15.92
C ARG A 338 -10.47 9.12 -16.11
N ASN A 339 -9.71 8.17 -16.65
CA ASN A 339 -8.29 8.31 -16.95
C ASN A 339 -7.50 8.87 -15.75
N VAL A 340 -7.79 8.36 -14.57
CA VAL A 340 -7.16 8.74 -13.31
C VAL A 340 -5.80 8.07 -13.20
N TRP A 341 -4.81 8.85 -12.79
CA TRP A 341 -3.43 8.44 -12.52
C TRP A 341 -3.03 8.81 -11.11
N ILE A 342 -2.18 7.99 -10.49
CA ILE A 342 -1.61 8.23 -9.17
C ILE A 342 -0.13 8.58 -9.29
N LEU A 343 0.24 9.77 -8.83
CA LEU A 343 1.61 10.23 -8.73
C LEU A 343 2.18 9.86 -7.35
N LYS A 344 3.34 9.21 -7.35
CA LYS A 344 4.04 8.75 -6.15
C LYS A 344 5.50 9.21 -6.19
N PRO A 345 6.07 9.71 -5.08
CA PRO A 345 7.52 9.92 -5.00
C PRO A 345 8.26 8.59 -5.10
N ALA A 346 9.30 8.51 -5.92
CA ALA A 346 10.03 7.30 -6.30
C ALA A 346 10.65 6.54 -5.11
N ALA A 347 11.28 7.28 -4.18
CA ALA A 347 12.06 6.74 -3.07
C ALA A 347 11.31 6.67 -1.73
N LYS A 348 9.98 6.88 -1.71
CA LYS A 348 9.23 6.94 -0.44
C LYS A 348 8.24 5.81 -0.28
N SER A 349 8.44 5.02 0.77
CA SER A 349 7.38 4.19 1.33
C SER A 349 6.42 5.04 2.18
N ARG A 350 5.17 4.58 2.37
CA ARG A 350 4.16 5.18 3.28
C ARG A 350 3.45 6.46 2.83
N GLY A 351 3.67 6.93 1.61
CA GLY A 351 2.83 7.95 0.96
C GLY A 351 2.90 9.39 1.49
N ARG A 352 4.02 9.81 2.09
CA ARG A 352 4.21 11.19 2.62
C ARG A 352 5.14 12.06 1.75
N GLY A 353 4.73 13.30 1.49
CA GLY A 353 5.64 14.41 1.20
C GLY A 353 6.40 14.79 2.48
N LYS A 354 7.67 15.24 2.40
CA LYS A 354 8.35 15.76 3.61
C LYS A 354 7.65 17.09 3.93
N ALA A 355 6.76 17.11 4.93
CA ALA A 355 6.39 18.37 5.56
C ALA A 355 7.63 18.81 6.33
N GLY A 356 8.19 19.97 5.96
CA GLY A 356 9.31 20.55 6.70
C GLY A 356 8.90 20.67 8.16
N GLY A 357 9.70 20.11 9.06
CA GLY A 357 9.49 20.27 10.50
C GLY A 357 9.48 21.76 10.83
N SER A 358 8.41 22.21 11.47
CA SER A 358 8.39 23.45 12.24
C SER A 358 9.36 23.27 13.41
N GLN A 359 10.60 23.73 13.24
CA GLN A 359 11.44 24.08 14.38
C GLN A 359 10.91 25.41 14.93
N GLU A 360 10.09 25.33 15.97
CA GLU A 360 10.02 26.40 16.96
C GLU A 360 11.31 26.32 17.79
N GLY A 361 12.16 27.35 17.71
CA GLY A 361 13.39 27.42 18.48
C GLY A 361 14.38 28.48 18.01
N GLU A 362 14.45 29.56 18.80
CA GLU A 362 15.54 30.54 18.93
C GLU A 362 15.69 31.65 17.86
N HIS A 363 15.23 32.83 18.27
CA HIS A 363 15.54 34.13 17.67
C HIS A 363 17.05 34.40 17.68
N VAL A 364 17.65 34.54 16.49
CA VAL A 364 18.90 35.28 16.28
C VAL A 364 18.60 36.41 15.29
N PRO A 365 18.88 37.68 15.61
CA PRO A 365 18.60 38.78 14.69
C PRO A 365 19.73 38.89 13.67
N CYS A 366 19.44 38.61 12.40
CA CYS A 366 20.34 38.94 11.29
C CYS A 366 19.70 40.01 10.41
N HIS A 367 20.42 41.13 10.28
CA HIS A 367 20.09 42.26 9.41
C HIS A 367 20.06 41.86 7.92
N GLY A 368 19.05 42.37 7.20
CA GLY A 368 19.11 42.60 5.76
C GLY A 368 19.07 41.36 4.86
N GLY A 369 17.88 40.86 4.55
CA GLY A 369 17.67 39.87 3.50
C GLY A 369 16.18 39.74 3.16
N VAL A 370 15.86 39.73 1.87
CA VAL A 370 14.51 39.51 1.32
C VAL A 370 13.90 38.24 1.94
N PRO A 371 12.63 38.25 2.41
CA PRO A 371 12.02 37.07 2.99
C PRO A 371 12.00 35.93 1.97
N PRO A 372 12.40 34.70 2.33
CA PRO A 372 12.29 33.57 1.43
C PRO A 372 10.82 33.33 1.10
N SER A 373 10.53 33.14 -0.19
CA SER A 373 9.22 32.73 -0.69
C SER A 373 8.70 31.52 0.10
N PRO A 374 7.39 31.43 0.40
CA PRO A 374 6.85 30.29 1.12
C PRO A 374 7.16 29.01 0.36
N ARG A 375 7.92 28.10 0.99
CA ARG A 375 8.22 26.78 0.43
C ARG A 375 6.91 26.02 0.29
N VAL A 376 6.44 25.83 -0.93
CA VAL A 376 5.28 24.98 -1.23
C VAL A 376 5.60 23.57 -0.74
N PRO A 377 4.81 22.97 0.18
CA PRO A 377 5.05 21.60 0.63
C PRO A 377 5.03 20.67 -0.57
N CYS A 378 6.05 19.82 -0.73
CA CYS A 378 6.03 18.78 -1.75
C CYS A 378 4.76 17.93 -1.54
N PRO A 379 3.86 17.85 -2.53
CA PRO A 379 2.68 17.01 -2.41
C PRO A 379 3.11 15.57 -2.11
N GLY A 380 2.32 14.85 -1.30
CA GLY A 380 2.53 13.42 -1.07
C GLY A 380 2.07 12.60 -2.28
N ILE A 381 1.41 11.48 -2.05
CA ILE A 381 0.72 10.76 -3.12
C ILE A 381 -0.50 11.58 -3.57
N VAL A 382 -0.67 11.76 -4.88
CA VAL A 382 -1.77 12.54 -5.47
C VAL A 382 -2.43 11.76 -6.59
N CYS A 383 -3.76 11.82 -6.69
CA CYS A 383 -4.52 11.35 -7.83
C CYS A 383 -4.90 12.53 -8.73
N ALA A 384 -4.72 12.40 -10.03
CA ALA A 384 -5.07 13.41 -11.02
C ALA A 384 -5.68 12.76 -12.28
N ALA A 385 -6.61 13.44 -12.92
CA ALA A 385 -7.34 12.96 -14.10
C ALA A 385 -7.05 13.79 -15.37
N ARG A 386 -6.30 14.89 -15.24
CA ARG A 386 -5.92 15.77 -16.36
C ARG A 386 -4.42 15.68 -16.61
N LEU A 387 -4.02 15.48 -17.87
CA LEU A 387 -2.62 15.32 -18.28
C LEU A 387 -1.78 16.52 -17.86
N GLU A 388 -2.29 17.73 -18.08
CA GLU A 388 -1.63 18.99 -17.75
C GLU A 388 -1.39 19.10 -16.25
N GLU A 389 -2.30 18.59 -15.43
CA GLU A 389 -2.14 18.54 -13.98
C GLU A 389 -1.05 17.54 -13.57
N VAL A 390 -1.05 16.33 -14.15
CA VAL A 390 -0.02 15.31 -13.89
C VAL A 390 1.37 15.86 -14.24
N LEU A 391 1.52 16.42 -15.45
CA LEU A 391 2.79 16.98 -15.91
C LEU A 391 3.21 18.21 -15.10
N ARG A 392 2.29 19.07 -14.68
CA ARG A 392 2.58 20.21 -13.81
C ARG A 392 3.05 19.76 -12.42
N LEU A 393 2.38 18.77 -11.82
CA LEU A 393 2.78 18.21 -10.52
C LEU A 393 4.17 17.55 -10.58
N ALA A 394 4.51 16.94 -11.72
CA ALA A 394 5.83 16.37 -11.96
C ALA A 394 6.90 17.44 -12.32
N GLY A 395 6.51 18.54 -12.98
CA GLY A 395 7.40 19.49 -13.65
C GLY A 395 7.67 20.83 -12.93
N VAL A 396 6.91 21.25 -11.91
CA VAL A 396 7.10 22.57 -11.25
C VAL A 396 8.29 22.62 -10.24
N CYS A 397 9.27 21.71 -10.37
CA CYS A 397 10.57 21.80 -9.69
C CYS A 397 11.74 22.12 -10.63
N VAL A 398 11.53 22.87 -11.72
CA VAL A 398 12.63 23.52 -12.47
C VAL A 398 12.94 24.90 -11.88
N ALA A 399 13.09 24.97 -10.55
CA ALA A 399 13.82 26.06 -9.91
C ALA A 399 15.30 25.64 -9.84
N PRO A 400 16.28 26.53 -10.10
CA PRO A 400 17.70 26.16 -10.23
C PRO A 400 18.34 25.54 -8.96
N SER A 401 17.61 25.39 -7.86
CA SER A 401 18.16 24.97 -6.56
C SER A 401 17.25 24.07 -5.70
N ALA A 402 16.13 23.56 -6.21
CA ALA A 402 15.31 22.57 -5.51
C ALA A 402 15.51 21.19 -6.15
N ARG A 403 15.94 20.19 -5.36
CA ARG A 403 16.09 18.80 -5.85
C ARG A 403 14.76 18.34 -6.46
N VAL A 404 14.75 18.08 -7.76
CA VAL A 404 13.62 17.50 -8.49
C VAL A 404 13.21 16.22 -7.77
N GLY A 405 11.98 16.15 -7.28
CA GLY A 405 11.44 14.91 -6.74
C GLY A 405 11.32 13.91 -7.88
N GLU A 406 11.92 12.73 -7.74
CA GLU A 406 11.70 11.64 -8.69
C GLU A 406 10.26 11.17 -8.52
N TRP A 407 9.45 11.31 -9.56
CA TRP A 407 8.04 10.93 -9.56
C TRP A 407 7.82 9.72 -10.46
N VAL A 408 7.04 8.80 -9.93
CA VAL A 408 6.47 7.70 -10.70
C VAL A 408 4.98 7.97 -10.84
N VAL A 409 4.45 7.81 -12.05
CA VAL A 409 3.02 7.87 -12.34
C VAL A 409 2.53 6.46 -12.62
N GLN A 410 1.42 6.05 -12.02
CA GLN A 410 0.86 4.72 -12.18
C GLN A 410 -0.63 4.82 -12.52
N LYS A 411 -1.14 3.96 -13.39
CA LYS A 411 -2.57 3.97 -13.72
C LYS A 411 -3.37 3.63 -12.47
N TYR A 412 -4.37 4.44 -12.17
CA TYR A 412 -5.25 4.19 -11.04
C TYR A 412 -6.25 3.08 -11.38
N VAL A 413 -6.49 2.18 -10.41
CA VAL A 413 -7.55 1.17 -10.46
C VAL A 413 -8.88 1.86 -10.13
N GLU A 414 -9.61 2.25 -11.17
CA GLU A 414 -10.85 3.04 -11.09
C GLU A 414 -12.07 2.20 -10.74
N ARG A 415 -12.05 0.92 -11.08
CA ARG A 415 -13.09 -0.05 -10.77
C ARG A 415 -12.60 -1.10 -9.77
N PRO A 416 -12.28 -0.69 -8.51
CA PRO A 416 -11.87 -1.63 -7.50
C PRO A 416 -13.07 -2.38 -6.93
N LEU A 417 -12.86 -3.60 -6.44
CA LEU A 417 -13.80 -4.26 -5.55
C LEU A 417 -14.04 -3.37 -4.32
N LEU A 418 -15.31 -3.06 -4.05
CA LEU A 418 -15.73 -2.27 -2.89
C LEU A 418 -16.47 -3.14 -1.89
N ILE A 419 -16.28 -2.85 -0.62
CA ILE A 419 -17.05 -3.45 0.47
C ILE A 419 -17.87 -2.33 1.09
N PHE A 420 -19.20 -2.44 1.01
CA PHE A 420 -20.13 -1.39 1.44
C PHE A 420 -19.77 0.01 0.87
N GLY A 421 -19.45 0.07 -0.42
CA GLY A 421 -19.07 1.31 -1.11
C GLY A 421 -17.73 1.92 -0.65
N THR A 422 -16.92 1.19 0.11
CA THR A 422 -15.67 1.68 0.71
C THR A 422 -14.48 0.95 0.13
N LYS A 423 -13.47 1.73 -0.30
CA LYS A 423 -12.22 1.22 -0.85
C LYS A 423 -11.38 0.55 0.25
N PHE A 424 -10.71 -0.55 -0.11
CA PHE A 424 -9.74 -1.21 0.75
C PHE A 424 -8.52 -1.70 -0.05
N ASP A 425 -7.45 -2.02 0.67
CA ASP A 425 -6.33 -2.83 0.16
C ASP A 425 -6.05 -3.99 1.12
N ILE A 426 -5.27 -4.98 0.68
CA ILE A 426 -4.77 -6.08 1.50
C ILE A 426 -3.27 -5.95 1.71
N ARG A 427 -2.84 -6.04 2.98
CA ARG A 427 -1.46 -6.30 3.35
C ARG A 427 -1.23 -7.81 3.41
N GLN A 428 -0.50 -8.33 2.44
CA GLN A 428 -0.10 -9.73 2.34
C GLN A 428 1.36 -9.90 2.77
N TRP A 429 1.64 -10.79 3.72
CA TRP A 429 3.02 -11.10 4.10
C TRP A 429 3.59 -12.27 3.31
N PHE A 430 4.87 -12.17 3.01
CA PHE A 430 5.67 -13.29 2.49
C PHE A 430 7.09 -13.17 3.02
N LEU A 431 7.78 -14.30 3.12
CA LEU A 431 9.12 -14.42 3.68
C LEU A 431 10.03 -15.01 2.60
N VAL A 432 11.17 -14.37 2.37
CA VAL A 432 12.25 -14.92 1.54
C VAL A 432 13.33 -15.42 2.47
N THR A 433 13.68 -16.70 2.36
CA THR A 433 14.73 -17.33 3.19
C THR A 433 16.02 -17.57 2.42
N ASP A 434 15.95 -17.54 1.09
CA ASP A 434 17.09 -17.74 0.22
C ASP A 434 16.82 -17.14 -1.16
N TRP A 435 17.88 -16.71 -1.84
CA TRP A 435 17.83 -16.21 -3.23
C TRP A 435 18.55 -17.13 -4.20
N ASN A 436 19.25 -18.16 -3.71
CA ASN A 436 19.93 -19.13 -4.56
C ASN A 436 19.96 -20.52 -3.89
N PRO A 437 18.93 -21.38 -4.09
CA PRO A 437 17.75 -21.14 -4.95
C PRO A 437 16.77 -20.15 -4.32
N LEU A 438 16.06 -19.36 -5.14
CA LEU A 438 15.03 -18.45 -4.64
C LEU A 438 13.94 -19.24 -3.89
N THR A 439 13.80 -19.00 -2.59
CA THR A 439 12.89 -19.74 -1.70
C THR A 439 11.90 -18.79 -1.04
N VAL A 440 10.63 -18.89 -1.42
CA VAL A 440 9.56 -17.95 -1.05
C VAL A 440 8.44 -18.65 -0.29
N TRP A 441 8.14 -18.10 0.89
CA TRP A 441 7.06 -18.55 1.75
C TRP A 441 5.94 -17.52 1.79
N PHE A 442 4.71 -17.94 1.52
CA PHE A 442 3.53 -17.08 1.58
C PHE A 442 2.80 -17.28 2.91
N TYR A 443 2.42 -16.18 3.57
CA TYR A 443 1.65 -16.29 4.81
C TYR A 443 0.15 -16.42 4.51
N ARG A 444 -0.49 -17.51 4.93
CA ARG A 444 -1.90 -17.79 4.59
C ARG A 444 -2.91 -16.77 5.17
N GLU A 445 -2.50 -16.03 6.19
CA GLU A 445 -3.32 -14.99 6.81
C GLU A 445 -2.87 -13.60 6.32
N SER A 446 -3.84 -12.69 6.15
CA SER A 446 -3.60 -11.31 5.78
C SER A 446 -4.67 -10.40 6.38
N TYR A 447 -4.49 -9.08 6.24
CA TYR A 447 -5.47 -8.11 6.71
C TYR A 447 -5.75 -7.02 5.69
N LEU A 448 -6.97 -6.51 5.73
CA LEU A 448 -7.49 -5.44 4.89
C LEU A 448 -7.41 -4.11 5.64
N ARG A 449 -7.18 -3.01 4.91
CA ARG A 449 -7.26 -1.65 5.45
C ARG A 449 -8.30 -0.86 4.66
N PHE A 450 -9.29 -0.30 5.36
CA PHE A 450 -10.35 0.51 4.75
C PHE A 450 -9.97 1.99 4.67
N CYS A 451 -10.46 2.66 3.64
CA CYS A 451 -10.55 4.11 3.60
C CYS A 451 -11.61 4.63 4.58
N SER A 452 -11.42 5.86 5.08
CA SER A 452 -12.32 6.50 6.06
C SER A 452 -13.59 7.07 5.43
N GLN A 453 -13.58 7.26 4.11
CA GLN A 453 -14.66 7.86 3.33
C GLN A 453 -15.11 6.92 2.19
N PRO A 454 -16.39 6.98 1.76
CA PRO A 454 -16.90 6.23 0.61
C PRO A 454 -16.13 6.55 -0.67
N PHE A 455 -15.95 5.53 -1.50
CA PHE A 455 -15.24 5.68 -2.76
C PHE A 455 -16.02 6.57 -3.74
N SER A 456 -15.33 7.48 -4.42
CA SER A 456 -15.90 8.32 -5.49
C SER A 456 -14.80 8.86 -6.37
N LEU A 457 -14.91 8.70 -7.69
CA LEU A 457 -13.95 9.28 -8.64
C LEU A 457 -14.24 10.75 -8.97
N HIS A 458 -15.28 11.36 -8.38
CA HIS A 458 -15.54 12.80 -8.47
C HIS A 458 -14.69 13.60 -7.47
N HIS A 459 -14.23 12.94 -6.40
CA HIS A 459 -13.45 13.56 -5.33
C HIS A 459 -12.17 12.77 -5.10
N LEU A 460 -11.08 13.20 -5.74
CA LEU A 460 -9.78 12.53 -5.72
C LEU A 460 -8.97 12.76 -4.42
N ASP A 461 -9.63 13.00 -3.30
CA ASP A 461 -8.97 13.28 -2.03
C ASP A 461 -8.41 12.01 -1.36
N PRO A 462 -7.33 12.11 -0.57
CA PRO A 462 -6.68 10.95 0.05
C PRO A 462 -7.57 10.08 0.93
N ALA A 463 -8.63 10.65 1.54
CA ALA A 463 -9.47 9.93 2.50
C ALA A 463 -10.27 8.80 1.84
N ARG A 464 -10.53 8.89 0.53
CA ARG A 464 -11.30 7.95 -0.29
C ARG A 464 -10.43 6.96 -1.06
N HIS A 465 -9.18 7.36 -1.31
CA HIS A 465 -8.35 6.68 -2.31
C HIS A 465 -7.06 6.05 -1.76
N LEU A 466 -6.61 6.40 -0.54
CA LEU A 466 -5.36 5.89 0.04
C LEU A 466 -5.58 5.15 1.37
N CYS A 467 -5.57 3.81 1.37
CA CYS A 467 -5.90 3.00 2.55
C CYS A 467 -4.84 3.00 3.68
N ASN A 468 -3.69 3.64 3.48
CA ASN A 468 -2.59 3.62 4.45
C ASN A 468 -3.02 4.21 5.80
N VAL A 469 -2.83 3.45 6.90
CA VAL A 469 -3.21 3.85 8.27
C VAL A 469 -2.62 5.21 8.66
N SER A 470 -1.38 5.52 8.25
CA SER A 470 -0.72 6.79 8.61
C SER A 470 -1.34 8.02 7.94
N ILE A 471 -2.09 7.80 6.86
CA ILE A 471 -2.88 8.81 6.15
C ILE A 471 -4.29 8.84 6.75
N GLN A 472 -4.93 7.68 6.87
CA GLN A 472 -6.33 7.56 7.33
C GLN A 472 -6.54 8.05 8.77
N LYS A 473 -5.54 7.96 9.64
CA LYS A 473 -5.60 8.53 11.00
C LYS A 473 -5.84 10.04 11.05
N ARG A 474 -5.59 10.77 9.95
CA ARG A 474 -5.81 12.22 9.85
C ARG A 474 -7.24 12.59 9.48
N TYR A 475 -8.04 11.61 9.05
CA TYR A 475 -9.38 11.83 8.55
C TYR A 475 -10.41 11.26 9.52
N ARG A 476 -11.52 11.98 9.66
CA ARG A 476 -12.68 11.47 10.40
C ARG A 476 -13.39 10.41 9.56
N LEU A 477 -13.99 9.44 10.23
CA LEU A 477 -14.87 8.47 9.60
C LEU A 477 -16.11 9.17 9.02
N ALA A 478 -16.58 8.70 7.87
CA ALA A 478 -17.80 9.21 7.26
C ALA A 478 -19.02 9.05 8.17
N ARG A 479 -19.86 10.09 8.22
CA ARG A 479 -21.19 10.02 8.86
C ARG A 479 -22.08 9.09 8.03
N GLY A 480 -22.85 8.23 8.69
CA GLY A 480 -23.73 7.28 8.00
C GLY A 480 -22.98 6.15 7.28
N ARG A 481 -21.71 5.89 7.63
CA ARG A 481 -20.99 4.70 7.16
C ARG A 481 -21.77 3.43 7.45
N HIS A 482 -21.59 2.43 6.58
CA HIS A 482 -22.26 1.15 6.75
C HIS A 482 -21.93 0.52 8.12
N PRO A 483 -22.93 0.04 8.89
CA PRO A 483 -22.74 -0.41 10.26
C PRO A 483 -21.83 -1.65 10.38
N GLN A 484 -21.71 -2.45 9.32
CA GLN A 484 -20.85 -3.63 9.31
C GLN A 484 -19.37 -3.33 9.04
N LEU A 485 -19.00 -2.09 8.68
CA LEU A 485 -17.59 -1.71 8.59
C LEU A 485 -16.96 -1.71 9.99
N PRO A 486 -15.69 -2.13 10.15
CA PRO A 486 -15.04 -2.20 11.45
C PRO A 486 -14.62 -0.81 11.94
N PRO A 487 -14.81 -0.46 13.23
CA PRO A 487 -14.50 0.89 13.74
C PRO A 487 -13.02 1.26 13.60
N ASP A 488 -12.12 0.27 13.70
CA ASP A 488 -10.67 0.40 13.53
C ASP A 488 -10.21 0.31 12.06
N GLN A 489 -11.14 0.30 11.09
CA GLN A 489 -10.88 0.26 9.65
C GLN A 489 -10.01 -0.95 9.22
N THR A 490 -10.03 -2.05 10.01
CA THR A 490 -9.25 -3.25 9.70
C THR A 490 -10.12 -4.50 9.70
N TRP A 491 -9.98 -5.34 8.67
CA TRP A 491 -10.51 -6.71 8.66
C TRP A 491 -9.39 -7.74 8.54
N SER A 492 -9.64 -8.95 9.03
CA SER A 492 -8.85 -10.13 8.69
C SER A 492 -9.32 -10.73 7.35
N CYS A 493 -8.44 -11.45 6.66
CA CYS A 493 -8.82 -12.17 5.43
C CYS A 493 -9.98 -13.15 5.64
N ARG A 494 -10.15 -13.70 6.85
CA ARG A 494 -11.31 -14.55 7.20
C ARG A 494 -12.63 -13.79 7.16
N GLN A 495 -12.65 -12.54 7.61
CA GLN A 495 -13.84 -11.68 7.52
C GLN A 495 -14.16 -11.33 6.07
N LEU A 496 -13.13 -11.09 5.25
CA LEU A 496 -13.30 -10.92 3.81
C LEU A 496 -13.88 -12.20 3.17
N GLN A 497 -13.35 -13.38 3.47
CA GLN A 497 -13.88 -14.66 2.94
C GLN A 497 -15.36 -14.85 3.30
N ALA A 498 -15.74 -14.56 4.54
CA ALA A 498 -17.14 -14.62 4.98
C ALA A 498 -18.03 -13.62 4.21
N TYR A 499 -17.55 -12.39 4.01
CA TYR A 499 -18.25 -11.39 3.20
C TYR A 499 -18.39 -11.83 1.73
N LEU A 500 -17.32 -12.33 1.12
CA LEU A 500 -17.33 -12.85 -0.26
C LEU A 500 -18.34 -13.98 -0.41
N ALA A 501 -18.38 -14.93 0.54
CA ALA A 501 -19.38 -15.99 0.56
C ALA A 501 -20.81 -15.44 0.66
N GLN A 502 -21.03 -14.43 1.50
CA GLN A 502 -22.34 -13.78 1.66
C GLN A 502 -22.83 -13.10 0.37
N VAL A 503 -21.92 -12.51 -0.41
CA VAL A 503 -22.27 -11.81 -1.67
C VAL A 503 -22.18 -12.72 -2.91
N GLY A 504 -22.10 -14.04 -2.73
CA GLY A 504 -22.07 -15.01 -3.85
C GLY A 504 -20.71 -15.16 -4.55
N LEU A 505 -19.65 -14.59 -4.00
CA LEU A 505 -18.27 -14.60 -4.52
C LEU A 505 -17.33 -15.50 -3.70
N GLY A 506 -17.85 -16.48 -2.94
CA GLY A 506 -17.06 -17.29 -2.01
C GLY A 506 -15.88 -18.04 -2.65
N GLY A 507 -16.00 -18.43 -3.93
CA GLY A 507 -14.92 -19.08 -4.68
C GLY A 507 -13.75 -18.14 -5.03
N ALA A 508 -14.00 -16.83 -5.14
CA ALA A 508 -13.02 -15.86 -5.64
C ALA A 508 -11.74 -15.81 -4.81
N TRP A 509 -11.85 -15.98 -3.48
CA TRP A 509 -10.68 -15.97 -2.60
C TRP A 509 -9.66 -17.07 -2.96
N HIS A 510 -10.13 -18.30 -3.11
CA HIS A 510 -9.27 -19.46 -3.35
C HIS A 510 -8.94 -19.67 -4.83
N GLN A 511 -9.83 -19.26 -5.74
CA GLN A 511 -9.68 -19.50 -7.18
C GLN A 511 -8.96 -18.36 -7.91
N VAL A 512 -9.06 -17.13 -7.42
CA VAL A 512 -8.54 -15.93 -8.12
C VAL A 512 -7.57 -15.15 -7.23
N MET A 513 -8.03 -14.68 -6.07
CA MET A 513 -7.28 -13.70 -5.26
C MET A 513 -5.96 -14.28 -4.73
N VAL A 514 -6.00 -15.45 -4.06
CA VAL A 514 -4.80 -16.06 -3.48
C VAL A 514 -3.82 -16.53 -4.56
N PRO A 515 -4.23 -17.28 -5.61
CA PRO A 515 -3.33 -17.66 -6.69
C PRO A 515 -2.69 -16.45 -7.38
N GLY A 516 -3.46 -15.41 -7.69
CA GLY A 516 -2.94 -14.20 -8.34
C GLY A 516 -1.97 -13.41 -7.44
N MET A 517 -2.25 -13.30 -6.13
CA MET A 517 -1.30 -12.68 -5.19
C MET A 517 0.02 -13.46 -5.12
N LYS A 518 -0.03 -14.80 -5.09
CA LYS A 518 1.17 -15.65 -5.09
C LYS A 518 1.97 -15.46 -6.39
N ALA A 519 1.31 -15.50 -7.54
CA ALA A 519 1.94 -15.30 -8.85
C ALA A 519 2.60 -13.91 -8.95
N ALA A 520 1.91 -12.85 -8.54
CA ALA A 520 2.44 -11.49 -8.54
C ALA A 520 3.67 -11.33 -7.63
N VAL A 521 3.67 -11.95 -6.44
CA VAL A 521 4.84 -11.94 -5.54
C VAL A 521 6.02 -12.66 -6.18
N VAL A 522 5.81 -13.85 -6.75
CA VAL A 522 6.89 -14.61 -7.40
C VAL A 522 7.42 -13.85 -8.62
N GLY A 523 6.55 -13.35 -9.49
CA GLY A 523 6.96 -12.56 -10.66
C GLY A 523 7.77 -11.31 -10.28
N ALA A 524 7.35 -10.59 -9.23
CA ALA A 524 8.11 -9.44 -8.72
C ALA A 524 9.50 -9.84 -8.20
N LEU A 525 9.62 -10.95 -7.47
CA LEU A 525 10.93 -11.41 -6.95
C LEU A 525 11.85 -11.91 -8.06
N ARG A 526 11.33 -12.69 -9.02
CA ARG A 526 12.09 -13.18 -10.18
C ARG A 526 12.65 -12.03 -11.01
N SER A 527 11.86 -10.96 -11.21
CA SER A 527 12.32 -9.76 -11.94
C SER A 527 13.48 -9.02 -11.27
N ALA A 528 13.78 -9.32 -10.00
CA ALA A 528 14.81 -8.64 -9.22
C ALA A 528 15.91 -9.59 -8.70
N GLN A 529 15.86 -10.86 -9.04
CA GLN A 529 16.70 -11.90 -8.43
C GLN A 529 18.20 -11.63 -8.58
N ASP A 530 18.64 -11.21 -9.77
CA ASP A 530 20.06 -10.89 -10.05
C ASP A 530 20.52 -9.55 -9.45
N LEU A 531 19.60 -8.76 -8.90
CA LEU A 531 19.88 -7.42 -8.35
C LEU A 531 20.05 -7.42 -6.83
N VAL A 532 19.67 -8.52 -6.16
CA VAL A 532 19.72 -8.63 -4.71
C VAL A 532 21.05 -9.21 -4.26
N GLU A 533 21.71 -8.52 -3.33
CA GLU A 533 22.88 -9.06 -2.65
C GLU A 533 22.45 -10.08 -1.61
N HIS A 534 22.52 -11.35 -1.99
CA HIS A 534 22.12 -12.44 -1.12
C HIS A 534 23.26 -12.89 -0.18
N ARG A 535 22.89 -13.23 1.05
CA ARG A 535 23.81 -13.83 2.03
C ARG A 535 23.11 -15.01 2.70
N LYS A 536 23.72 -16.20 2.66
CA LYS A 536 23.25 -17.37 3.42
C LYS A 536 23.16 -17.02 4.91
N GLY A 537 22.08 -17.44 5.56
CA GLY A 537 21.75 -17.04 6.93
C GLY A 537 21.02 -15.70 7.02
N SER A 538 20.77 -15.01 5.92
CA SER A 538 19.86 -13.85 5.92
C SER A 538 18.49 -14.28 5.42
N PHE A 539 17.45 -13.68 5.96
CA PHE A 539 16.07 -13.84 5.52
C PHE A 539 15.38 -12.49 5.60
N GLU A 540 14.26 -12.30 4.92
CA GLU A 540 13.50 -11.06 5.07
C GLU A 540 12.00 -11.27 4.93
N LEU A 541 11.26 -10.70 5.89
CA LEU A 541 9.81 -10.65 5.89
C LEU A 541 9.37 -9.38 5.17
N TYR A 542 8.60 -9.54 4.10
CA TYR A 542 8.06 -8.45 3.29
C TYR A 542 6.56 -8.32 3.48
N GLY A 543 6.03 -7.14 3.14
CA GLY A 543 4.60 -6.89 3.02
C GLY A 543 4.26 -6.37 1.63
N ALA A 544 3.51 -7.15 0.85
CA ALA A 544 2.93 -6.70 -0.41
C ALA A 544 1.56 -6.07 -0.18
N ASP A 545 1.30 -4.93 -0.82
CA ASP A 545 0.01 -4.26 -0.81
C ASP A 545 -0.72 -4.54 -2.13
N PHE A 546 -1.92 -5.12 -2.02
CA PHE A 546 -2.78 -5.46 -3.16
C PHE A 546 -4.11 -4.71 -3.12
N ILE A 547 -4.58 -4.29 -4.28
CA ILE A 547 -5.99 -3.92 -4.51
C ILE A 547 -6.62 -4.95 -5.45
N PHE A 548 -7.93 -5.04 -5.46
CA PHE A 548 -8.65 -6.00 -6.31
C PHE A 548 -9.56 -5.25 -7.27
N GLY A 549 -9.63 -5.68 -8.53
CA GLY A 549 -10.66 -5.24 -9.47
C GLY A 549 -12.04 -5.77 -9.08
N GLU A 550 -13.10 -5.26 -9.69
CA GLU A 550 -14.47 -5.81 -9.53
C GLU A 550 -14.56 -7.30 -9.90
N ASP A 551 -13.70 -7.77 -10.79
CA ASP A 551 -13.48 -9.16 -11.20
C ASP A 551 -12.69 -10.00 -10.17
N CYS A 552 -12.40 -9.43 -9.00
CA CYS A 552 -11.57 -10.00 -7.94
C CYS A 552 -10.10 -10.25 -8.33
N GLN A 553 -9.63 -9.75 -9.47
CA GLN A 553 -8.23 -9.90 -9.87
C GLN A 553 -7.32 -9.04 -8.98
N PRO A 554 -6.22 -9.61 -8.42
CA PRO A 554 -5.28 -8.88 -7.59
C PRO A 554 -4.33 -8.00 -8.42
N TRP A 555 -4.20 -6.76 -7.99
CA TRP A 555 -3.29 -5.76 -8.54
C TRP A 555 -2.25 -5.37 -7.47
N LEU A 556 -0.98 -5.71 -7.69
CA LEU A 556 0.14 -5.35 -6.83
C LEU A 556 0.40 -3.84 -6.89
N LEU A 557 0.41 -3.18 -5.74
CA LEU A 557 0.64 -1.74 -5.63
C LEU A 557 2.07 -1.39 -5.22
N GLU A 558 2.59 -2.08 -4.22
CA GLU A 558 3.94 -1.93 -3.68
C GLU A 558 4.35 -3.17 -2.87
N ILE A 559 5.66 -3.37 -2.71
CA ILE A 559 6.23 -4.30 -1.74
C ILE A 559 7.04 -3.48 -0.75
N ASN A 560 6.85 -3.72 0.55
CA ASN A 560 7.57 -3.05 1.61
C ASN A 560 8.53 -4.04 2.28
N ALA A 561 9.81 -3.69 2.35
CA ALA A 561 10.73 -4.26 3.33
C ALA A 561 10.32 -3.83 4.74
N SER A 562 10.62 -4.65 5.74
CA SER A 562 10.35 -4.35 7.16
C SER A 562 8.92 -3.85 7.41
N PRO A 563 7.88 -4.62 7.05
CA PRO A 563 6.49 -4.20 7.25
C PRO A 563 6.23 -3.92 8.72
N THR A 564 5.40 -2.90 9.01
CA THR A 564 5.13 -2.51 10.40
C THR A 564 4.52 -3.67 11.19
N MET A 565 5.10 -3.96 12.35
CA MET A 565 4.61 -4.95 13.31
C MET A 565 3.89 -4.31 14.50
N ALA A 566 3.77 -2.98 14.50
CA ALA A 566 3.07 -2.27 15.56
C ALA A 566 1.55 -2.55 15.50
N PRO A 567 0.92 -2.93 16.61
CA PRO A 567 -0.51 -3.17 16.64
C PRO A 567 -1.29 -1.86 16.49
N SER A 568 -2.09 -1.73 15.43
CA SER A 568 -3.03 -0.61 15.23
C SER A 568 -4.49 -0.98 15.45
N SER A 569 -4.78 -2.28 15.57
CA SER A 569 -6.11 -2.87 15.69
C SER A 569 -6.01 -4.22 16.41
N ALA A 570 -7.15 -4.79 16.82
CA ALA A 570 -7.18 -6.13 17.39
C ALA A 570 -6.69 -7.18 16.37
N VAL A 571 -7.05 -7.00 15.09
CA VAL A 571 -6.62 -7.85 13.98
C VAL A 571 -5.10 -7.81 13.83
N THR A 572 -4.51 -6.62 13.71
CA THR A 572 -3.04 -6.49 13.54
C THR A 572 -2.29 -6.95 14.78
N ARG A 573 -2.79 -6.70 16.00
CA ARG A 573 -2.20 -7.23 17.24
C ARG A 573 -2.05 -8.75 17.20
N ARG A 574 -3.11 -9.46 16.81
CA ARG A 574 -3.08 -10.93 16.70
C ARG A 574 -2.18 -11.39 15.55
N LEU A 575 -2.37 -10.83 14.36
CA LEU A 575 -1.70 -11.33 13.16
C LEU A 575 -0.21 -10.99 13.12
N CYS A 576 0.20 -9.78 13.54
CA CYS A 576 1.62 -9.42 13.68
C CYS A 576 2.33 -10.31 14.70
N ALA A 577 1.64 -10.70 15.78
CA ALA A 577 2.18 -11.66 16.75
C ALA A 577 2.38 -13.05 16.15
N SER A 578 1.38 -13.53 15.41
CA SER A 578 1.44 -14.85 14.77
C SER A 578 2.50 -14.91 13.67
N VAL A 579 2.61 -13.91 12.81
CA VAL A 579 3.61 -13.92 11.73
C VAL A 579 5.03 -13.88 12.29
N GLN A 580 5.30 -13.09 13.34
CA GLN A 580 6.60 -13.11 14.02
C GLN A 580 6.93 -14.48 14.61
N ARG A 581 5.94 -15.15 15.22
CA ARG A 581 6.10 -16.51 15.74
C ARG A 581 6.42 -17.52 14.65
N ASP A 582 5.66 -17.46 13.57
CA ASP A 582 5.79 -18.40 12.46
C ASP A 582 7.05 -18.15 11.63
N THR A 583 7.55 -16.90 11.57
CA THR A 583 8.85 -16.60 10.98
C THR A 583 9.95 -17.33 11.74
N LEU A 584 9.97 -17.29 13.08
CA LEU A 584 10.96 -18.04 13.88
C LEU A 584 10.86 -19.55 13.67
N ARG A 585 9.65 -20.09 13.44
CA ARG A 585 9.49 -21.50 13.07
C ARG A 585 10.22 -21.83 11.76
N VAL A 586 10.05 -21.00 10.74
CA VAL A 586 10.69 -21.21 9.43
C VAL A 586 12.22 -21.04 9.52
N VAL A 587 12.72 -20.02 10.21
CA VAL A 587 14.15 -19.66 10.13
C VAL A 587 15.03 -20.29 11.22
N ILE A 588 14.43 -20.81 12.30
CA ILE A 588 15.12 -21.53 13.37
C ILE A 588 14.66 -22.98 13.39
N ASP A 589 13.37 -23.22 13.66
CA ASP A 589 12.88 -24.57 13.96
C ASP A 589 13.01 -25.52 12.75
N CYS A 590 12.69 -25.05 11.52
CA CYS A 590 12.84 -25.85 10.29
C CYS A 590 14.30 -26.15 9.95
N ARG A 591 15.24 -25.32 10.40
CA ARG A 591 16.68 -25.55 10.20
C ARG A 591 17.15 -26.75 11.03
N ASP A 592 16.60 -26.89 12.23
CA ASP A 592 16.95 -27.95 13.16
C ASP A 592 16.11 -29.22 12.88
N ASN A 593 14.86 -29.07 12.44
CA ASN A 593 13.96 -30.16 12.04
C ASN A 593 13.09 -29.77 10.82
N PRO A 594 13.42 -30.24 9.61
CA PRO A 594 12.67 -29.93 8.38
C PRO A 594 11.19 -30.33 8.41
N ALA A 595 10.78 -31.26 9.28
CA ALA A 595 9.38 -31.69 9.43
C ALA A 595 8.57 -30.83 10.42
N CYS A 596 9.17 -29.81 11.03
CA CYS A 596 8.48 -29.00 12.03
C CYS A 596 7.38 -28.13 11.38
N PRO A 597 6.29 -27.81 12.12
CA PRO A 597 5.24 -26.95 11.59
C PRO A 597 5.74 -25.54 11.29
N THR A 598 5.43 -25.03 10.10
CA THR A 598 5.74 -23.65 9.67
C THR A 598 4.67 -22.63 10.08
N GLY A 599 3.69 -23.06 10.89
CA GLY A 599 2.53 -22.28 11.26
C GLY A 599 1.65 -21.96 10.04
N ALA A 600 1.37 -20.68 9.81
CA ALA A 600 0.60 -20.25 8.65
C ALA A 600 1.44 -19.99 7.39
N PHE A 601 2.77 -20.12 7.43
CA PHE A 601 3.60 -20.07 6.22
C PHE A 601 3.43 -21.31 5.36
N GLU A 602 3.31 -21.09 4.05
CA GLU A 602 3.26 -22.10 3.00
C GLU A 602 4.40 -21.83 2.02
N LEU A 603 5.20 -22.85 1.68
CA LEU A 603 6.21 -22.71 0.63
C LEU A 603 5.51 -22.63 -0.73
N ILE A 604 5.66 -21.52 -1.44
CA ILE A 604 4.99 -21.30 -2.74
C ILE A 604 5.95 -21.34 -3.93
N TYR A 605 7.25 -21.18 -3.67
CA TYR A 605 8.26 -21.16 -4.72
C TYR A 605 9.62 -21.60 -4.18
N LYS A 606 10.29 -22.47 -4.93
CA LYS A 606 11.67 -22.89 -4.73
C LYS A 606 12.22 -23.31 -6.10
N GLU A 607 13.24 -22.60 -6.58
CA GLU A 607 13.96 -22.96 -7.81
C GLU A 607 14.70 -24.29 -7.71
#